data_AF-A0A7C3N0Q2-F1
#
_entry.id   AF-A0A7C3N0Q2-F1
#
_cell.length_a   1.000
_cell.length_b   1.000
_cell.length_c   1.000
_cell.angle_alpha   90.00
_cell.angle_beta   90.00
_cell.angle_gamma   90.00
#
_symmetry.space_group_name_H-M   'P 1'
#
loop_
_entity.id
_entity.type
_entity.pdbx_description
1 polymer ?
#
loop_
_entity_poly.entity_id
_entity_poly.type
_entity_poly.pdbx_seq_one_letter_code
_entity_poly.pdbx_strand_id
1 'polypeptide(L)'
;MLNIPIPHAKRASNKRFESNRYSIFLFCFSLMMASWGLPAGAVTDVSGPITSDTTWTLANSPYHVTGTVTVNNGVTLTIEPGVIIKFDQNTWIGVSGHLSGVGTTTNRIYFTDYRDDTVGG
;
A
#
# COMPACT_ATOMS: atom_id res chain seq x y z
N MET A 1 -28.10 -23.16 -63.16
CA MET A 1 -28.55 -21.75 -63.30
C MET A 1 -28.05 -21.03 -62.06
N LEU A 2 -26.88 -20.38 -62.18
CA LEU A 2 -26.77 -18.92 -62.37
C LEU A 2 -27.37 -18.18 -61.17
N ASN A 3 -26.53 -17.61 -60.31
CA ASN A 3 -26.47 -16.15 -60.16
C ASN A 3 -25.34 -15.78 -59.18
N ILE A 4 -24.15 -15.49 -59.70
CA ILE A 4 -23.22 -14.58 -59.03
C ILE A 4 -23.30 -13.30 -59.84
N PRO A 5 -23.81 -12.18 -59.29
CA PRO A 5 -22.96 -10.99 -59.37
C PRO A 5 -23.11 -9.96 -58.24
N ILE A 6 -21.91 -9.56 -57.80
CA ILE A 6 -21.38 -8.19 -57.66
C ILE A 6 -21.90 -7.33 -56.48
N PRO A 7 -21.01 -7.01 -55.52
CA PRO A 7 -21.31 -6.09 -54.42
C PRO A 7 -21.28 -4.63 -54.91
N HIS A 8 -22.34 -3.88 -54.59
CA HIS A 8 -22.36 -2.43 -54.76
C HIS A 8 -21.82 -1.74 -53.50
N ALA A 9 -20.67 -1.08 -53.67
CA ALA A 9 -20.03 -0.27 -52.66
C ALA A 9 -20.94 0.86 -52.17
N LYS A 10 -21.04 1.05 -50.84
CA LYS A 10 -21.36 2.35 -50.26
C LYS A 10 -20.11 2.91 -49.60
N ARG A 11 -19.52 3.89 -50.30
CA ARG A 11 -18.50 4.82 -49.81
C ARG A 11 -19.16 5.82 -48.84
N ALA A 12 -18.33 6.32 -47.92
CA ALA A 12 -18.55 7.37 -46.91
C ALA A 12 -19.09 6.84 -45.57
N SER A 13 -18.53 7.23 -44.42
CA SER A 13 -18.01 8.55 -44.10
C SER A 13 -16.92 8.46 -43.02
N ASN A 14 -15.88 9.27 -43.16
CA ASN A 14 -14.92 9.54 -42.10
C ASN A 14 -15.69 10.14 -40.91
N LYS A 15 -15.96 9.34 -39.88
CA LYS A 15 -16.30 9.86 -38.55
C LYS A 15 -15.00 10.24 -37.85
N ARG A 16 -14.64 11.47 -38.15
CA ARG A 16 -13.65 12.31 -37.49
C ARG A 16 -13.97 12.39 -35.98
N PHE A 17 -12.94 12.08 -35.19
CA PHE A 17 -12.65 12.60 -33.85
C PHE A 17 -13.54 12.19 -32.65
N GLU A 18 -12.84 12.02 -31.52
CA GLU A 18 -13.33 11.82 -30.14
C GLU A 18 -13.97 10.43 -29.90
N SER A 19 -13.44 9.51 -29.10
CA SER A 19 -12.88 9.69 -27.75
C SER A 19 -12.00 8.50 -27.37
N ASN A 20 -10.70 8.75 -27.19
CA ASN A 20 -9.73 7.84 -26.59
C ASN A 20 -9.91 7.79 -25.07
N ARG A 21 -10.93 7.08 -24.56
CA ARG A 21 -11.05 6.77 -23.13
C ARG A 21 -11.78 5.43 -22.95
N TYR A 22 -11.22 4.52 -22.15
CA TYR A 22 -11.87 3.33 -21.57
C TYR A 22 -11.80 1.95 -22.28
N SER A 23 -10.78 1.64 -23.11
CA SER A 23 -10.70 0.31 -23.79
C SER A 23 -9.71 -0.72 -23.22
N ILE A 24 -8.92 -0.44 -22.17
CA ILE A 24 -7.92 -1.43 -21.66
C ILE A 24 -7.92 -1.65 -20.14
N PHE A 25 -8.72 -0.91 -19.37
CA PHE A 25 -8.83 -1.13 -17.91
C PHE A 25 -9.96 -2.10 -17.50
N LEU A 26 -10.38 -3.00 -18.40
CA LEU A 26 -11.40 -4.02 -18.15
C LEU A 26 -10.82 -5.41 -17.85
N PHE A 27 -9.57 -5.52 -17.38
CA PHE A 27 -8.95 -6.84 -17.14
C PHE A 27 -8.24 -7.05 -15.79
N CYS A 28 -8.51 -6.25 -14.76
CA CYS A 28 -8.08 -6.59 -13.39
C CYS A 28 -9.05 -6.13 -12.27
N PHE A 29 -10.32 -5.91 -12.61
CA PHE A 29 -11.38 -5.53 -11.67
C PHE A 29 -12.26 -6.74 -11.30
N SER A 30 -11.62 -7.86 -10.93
CA SER A 30 -12.30 -9.09 -10.48
C SER A 30 -11.63 -9.73 -9.24
N LEU A 31 -10.79 -8.99 -8.53
CA LEU A 31 -10.23 -9.43 -7.25
C LEU A 31 -10.33 -8.33 -6.16
N MET A 32 -11.34 -7.48 -6.22
CA MET A 32 -11.70 -6.54 -5.14
C MET A 32 -12.75 -7.12 -4.19
N MET A 33 -12.79 -8.45 -4.10
CA MET A 33 -13.58 -9.23 -3.13
C MET A 33 -12.62 -10.07 -2.28
N ALA A 34 -11.61 -9.44 -1.68
CA ALA A 34 -10.81 -10.07 -0.65
C ALA A 34 -10.39 -9.00 0.37
N SER A 35 -10.84 -9.20 1.61
CA SER A 35 -10.54 -8.39 2.79
C SER A 35 -11.19 -7.01 2.85
N TRP A 36 -12.48 -7.01 3.17
CA TRP A 36 -12.88 -6.23 4.36
C TRP A 36 -12.72 -7.14 5.57
N GLY A 37 -11.47 -7.42 5.94
CA GLY A 37 -11.19 -7.75 7.33
C GLY A 37 -11.48 -6.49 8.12
N LEU A 38 -12.38 -6.56 9.10
CA LEU A 38 -12.42 -5.53 10.13
C LEU A 38 -10.98 -5.43 10.65
N PRO A 39 -10.33 -4.25 10.66
CA PRO A 39 -9.07 -4.12 11.35
C PRO A 39 -9.39 -4.33 12.83
N ALA A 40 -9.26 -5.56 13.30
CA ALA A 40 -9.00 -5.78 14.70
C ALA A 40 -7.66 -5.09 14.92
N GLY A 41 -7.64 -4.01 15.71
CA GLY A 41 -6.41 -3.32 16.12
C GLY A 41 -5.57 -4.25 16.99
N ALA A 42 -5.03 -5.29 16.35
CA ALA A 42 -4.13 -6.25 16.92
C ALA A 42 -2.73 -5.67 16.83
N VAL A 43 -1.98 -5.85 17.91
CA VAL A 43 -0.57 -5.50 17.97
C VAL A 43 0.17 -6.28 16.87
N THR A 44 0.98 -5.58 16.08
CA THR A 44 1.85 -6.19 15.07
C THR A 44 3.27 -6.28 15.60
N ASP A 45 3.69 -7.46 16.02
CA ASP A 45 5.05 -7.70 16.51
C ASP A 45 6.06 -7.67 15.35
N VAL A 46 7.14 -6.92 15.53
CA VAL A 46 8.21 -6.77 14.53
C VAL A 46 9.59 -6.91 15.16
N SER A 47 10.46 -7.61 14.44
CA SER A 47 11.89 -7.75 14.75
C SER A 47 12.65 -8.22 13.51
N GLY A 48 13.99 -8.10 13.54
CA GLY A 48 14.85 -8.61 12.47
C GLY A 48 15.05 -7.66 11.28
N PRO A 49 15.72 -8.13 10.23
CA PRO A 49 16.04 -7.29 9.08
C PRO A 49 14.85 -7.09 8.14
N ILE A 50 14.65 -5.85 7.71
CA ILE A 50 13.76 -5.47 6.62
C ILE A 50 14.59 -5.48 5.34
N THR A 51 14.37 -6.52 4.52
CA THR A 51 15.15 -6.84 3.31
C THR A 51 14.51 -6.36 2.01
N SER A 52 13.26 -5.91 2.06
CA SER A 52 12.52 -5.36 0.93
C SER A 52 11.65 -4.19 1.38
N ASP A 53 11.30 -3.32 0.43
CA ASP A 53 10.46 -2.16 0.73
C ASP A 53 9.20 -2.59 1.49
N THR A 54 9.00 -1.97 2.65
CA THR A 54 7.97 -2.36 3.61
C THR A 54 7.21 -1.13 4.05
N THR A 55 5.90 -1.26 4.18
CA THR A 55 5.04 -0.18 4.70
C THR A 55 4.42 -0.62 6.02
N TRP A 56 4.64 0.18 7.06
CA TRP A 56 3.92 0.09 8.31
C TRP A 56 2.66 0.93 8.21
N THR A 57 1.50 0.26 8.23
CA THR A 57 0.21 0.87 7.93
C THR A 57 -0.57 1.20 9.20
N LEU A 58 -1.42 2.22 9.14
CA LEU A 58 -2.29 2.58 10.27
C LEU A 58 -3.22 1.42 10.66
N ALA A 59 -3.67 0.63 9.68
CA ALA A 59 -4.56 -0.51 9.90
C ALA A 59 -3.93 -1.63 10.75
N ASN A 60 -2.61 -1.72 10.78
CA ASN A 60 -1.84 -2.72 11.54
C ASN A 60 -1.17 -2.11 12.78
N SER A 61 -1.50 -0.84 13.10
CA SER A 61 -1.01 -0.16 14.30
C SER A 61 -1.76 -0.68 15.54
N PRO A 62 -1.09 -0.85 16.69
CA PRO A 62 0.30 -0.49 16.97
C PRO A 62 1.31 -1.55 16.48
N TYR A 63 2.49 -1.09 16.08
CA TYR A 63 3.65 -1.93 15.83
C TYR A 63 4.44 -2.10 17.13
N HIS A 64 4.64 -3.34 17.58
CA HIS A 64 5.43 -3.65 18.76
C HIS A 64 6.81 -4.18 18.37
N VAL A 65 7.83 -3.36 18.62
CA VAL A 65 9.22 -3.68 18.38
C VAL A 65 9.73 -4.54 19.54
N THR A 66 9.68 -5.86 19.34
CA THR A 66 10.10 -6.88 20.34
C THR A 66 11.59 -7.22 20.27
N GLY A 67 12.28 -6.72 19.24
CA GLY A 67 13.71 -6.92 19.04
C GLY A 67 14.28 -5.88 18.08
N THR A 68 15.59 -5.93 17.83
CA THR A 68 16.23 -5.00 16.89
C THR A 68 15.63 -5.16 15.48
N VAL A 69 15.14 -4.06 14.93
CA VAL A 69 14.69 -3.98 13.53
C VAL A 69 15.77 -3.28 12.72
N THR A 70 16.21 -3.88 11.61
CA THR A 70 17.25 -3.28 10.77
C THR A 70 16.73 -3.05 9.36
N VAL A 71 16.62 -1.79 8.92
CA VAL A 71 16.31 -1.46 7.53
C VAL A 71 17.59 -1.59 6.71
N ASN A 72 17.64 -2.59 5.84
CA ASN A 72 18.83 -2.87 5.03
C ASN A 72 19.12 -1.75 4.02
N ASN A 73 20.36 -1.69 3.55
CA ASN A 73 20.75 -0.74 2.52
C ASN A 73 19.94 -0.95 1.23
N GLY A 74 19.55 0.15 0.57
CA GLY A 74 18.74 0.11 -0.64
C GLY A 74 17.25 -0.19 -0.42
N VAL A 75 16.82 -0.37 0.84
CA VAL A 75 15.43 -0.65 1.22
C VAL A 75 14.80 0.56 1.91
N THR A 76 13.52 0.77 1.66
CA THR A 76 12.71 1.80 2.32
C THR A 76 11.70 1.20 3.29
N LEU A 77 11.75 1.63 4.55
CA LEU A 77 10.65 1.48 5.50
C LEU A 77 9.78 2.74 5.43
N THR A 78 8.53 2.60 4.98
CA THR A 78 7.54 3.69 4.98
C THR A 78 6.62 3.52 6.18
N ILE A 79 6.42 4.58 6.96
CA ILE A 79 5.51 4.60 8.11
C ILE A 79 4.37 5.56 7.78
N GLU A 80 3.14 5.04 7.75
CA GLU A 80 1.96 5.85 7.46
C GLU A 80 1.66 6.86 8.59
N PRO A 81 1.04 8.01 8.27
CA PRO A 81 0.59 8.96 9.29
C PRO A 81 -0.37 8.29 10.28
N GLY A 82 -0.21 8.58 11.57
CA GLY A 82 -1.06 8.03 12.65
C GLY A 82 -0.55 6.72 13.25
N VAL A 83 0.47 6.09 12.68
CA VAL A 83 1.02 4.82 13.19
C VAL A 83 1.67 5.04 14.57
N ILE A 84 1.43 4.08 15.46
CA ILE A 84 2.01 4.00 16.80
C ILE A 84 3.02 2.87 16.81
N ILE A 85 4.24 3.16 17.28
CA ILE A 85 5.35 2.22 17.36
C ILE A 85 5.78 2.15 18.82
N LYS A 86 5.63 0.97 19.41
CA LYS A 86 5.92 0.67 20.80
C LYS A 86 7.19 -0.17 20.90
N PHE A 87 8.14 0.22 21.75
CA PHE A 87 9.42 -0.47 21.90
C PHE A 87 9.49 -1.24 23.21
N ASP A 88 9.94 -2.49 23.15
CA ASP A 88 10.43 -3.18 24.34
C ASP A 88 11.74 -2.57 24.83
N GLN A 89 12.07 -2.84 26.10
CA GLN A 89 13.35 -2.42 26.67
C GLN A 89 14.52 -2.98 25.84
N ASN A 90 15.54 -2.14 25.65
CA ASN A 90 16.76 -2.51 24.92
C ASN A 90 16.52 -2.88 23.44
N THR A 91 15.45 -2.39 22.82
CA THR A 91 15.20 -2.53 21.38
C THR A 91 15.38 -1.20 20.65
N TRP A 92 15.62 -1.26 19.33
CA TRP A 92 15.76 -0.08 18.48
C TRP A 92 15.52 -0.43 17.00
N ILE A 93 15.28 0.61 16.19
CA ILE A 93 15.29 0.51 14.72
C ILE A 93 16.62 1.08 14.22
N GLY A 94 17.45 0.24 13.61
CA GLY A 94 18.64 0.65 12.88
C GLY A 94 18.32 0.87 11.40
N VAL A 95 18.73 1.99 10.83
CA VAL A 95 18.44 2.33 9.42
C VAL A 95 19.73 2.45 8.63
N SER A 96 20.03 1.43 7.82
CA SER A 96 21.12 1.45 6.82
C SER A 96 20.62 1.81 5.41
N GLY A 97 19.30 1.78 5.19
CA GLY A 97 18.60 2.22 3.99
C GLY A 97 17.89 3.56 4.19
N HIS A 98 16.59 3.58 3.92
CA HIS A 98 15.74 4.77 4.06
C HIS A 98 14.56 4.51 5.00
N LEU A 99 14.24 5.49 5.85
CA LEU A 99 13.04 5.48 6.69
C LEU A 99 12.23 6.74 6.38
N SER A 100 11.01 6.55 5.90
CA SER A 100 10.09 7.62 5.53
C SER A 100 8.86 7.60 6.41
N GLY A 101 8.77 8.52 7.37
CA GLY A 101 7.58 8.70 8.20
C GLY A 101 7.16 10.17 8.19
N VAL A 102 6.12 10.51 7.41
CA VAL A 102 5.62 11.88 7.31
C VAL A 102 4.28 11.99 8.02
N GLY A 103 4.32 12.25 9.32
CA GLY A 103 3.12 12.53 10.11
C GLY A 103 2.50 13.89 9.76
N THR A 104 1.22 14.08 10.11
CA THR A 104 0.54 15.38 10.03
C THR A 104 0.19 15.90 11.43
N THR A 105 -0.30 17.14 11.52
CA THR A 105 -0.75 17.72 12.80
C THR A 105 -1.90 16.93 13.44
N THR A 106 -2.76 16.33 12.62
CA THR A 106 -3.89 15.50 13.04
C THR A 106 -3.50 14.04 13.21
N ASN A 107 -2.60 13.51 12.36
CA ASN A 107 -2.18 12.12 12.35
C ASN A 107 -0.67 12.04 12.57
N ARG A 108 -0.26 12.22 13.83
CA ARG A 108 1.15 12.11 14.23
C ARG A 108 1.59 10.66 14.26
N ILE A 109 2.86 10.43 13.98
CA ILE A 109 3.51 9.14 14.20
C ILE A 109 4.07 9.15 15.62
N TYR A 110 3.78 8.12 16.41
CA TYR A 110 4.21 8.02 17.79
C TYR A 110 5.26 6.92 17.95
N PHE A 111 6.33 7.25 18.67
CA PHE A 111 7.35 6.31 19.10
C PHE A 111 7.37 6.34 20.63
N THR A 112 6.99 5.25 21.28
CA THR A 112 6.80 5.20 22.73
C THR A 112 7.33 3.90 23.32
N ASP A 113 7.47 3.84 24.64
CA ASP A 113 7.73 2.58 25.34
C ASP A 113 6.50 1.65 25.21
N TYR A 114 6.72 0.33 25.23
CA TYR A 114 5.62 -0.64 25.23
C TYR A 114 4.66 -0.44 26.42
N ARG A 115 5.18 0.01 27.56
CA ARG A 115 4.43 0.27 28.80
C ARG A 115 3.79 1.66 28.85
N ASP A 116 3.91 2.45 27.79
CA ASP A 116 3.25 3.75 27.71
C ASP A 116 1.79 3.59 27.28
N ASP A 117 0.88 3.86 28.22
CA ASP A 117 -0.56 3.76 28.00
C ASP A 117 -1.17 5.09 27.50
N THR A 118 -0.36 6.15 27.34
CA THR A 118 -0.88 7.47 26.90
C THR A 118 -1.28 7.50 25.43
N VAL A 119 -0.72 6.59 24.61
CA VAL A 119 -1.00 6.48 23.18
C VAL A 119 -1.04 5.01 22.77
N GLY A 120 -2.16 4.57 22.19
CA GLY A 120 -2.31 3.21 21.65
C GLY A 120 -2.78 2.14 22.62
N GLY A 121 -2.83 2.44 23.93
CA GLY A 121 -3.37 1.56 24.96
C GLY A 121 -2.46 0.42 25.36
#